data_AF-A0A6L3K1G8-F1
#
_entry.id   AF-A0A6L3K1G8-F1
#
_cell.length_a   1.000
_cell.length_b   1.000
_cell.length_c   1.000
_cell.angle_alpha   90.00
_cell.angle_beta   90.00
_cell.angle_gamma   90.00
#
_symmetry.space_group_name_H-M   'P 1'
#
loop_
_entity.id
_entity.type
_entity.pdbx_description
1 polymer ?
#
loop_
_entity_poly.entity_id
_entity_poly.type
_entity_poly.pdbx_seq_one_letter_code
_entity_poly.pdbx_strand_id
1 'polypeptide(L)'
;MTFRKFMKENGNEVKTTFWEDFSIAERFGLSAIQGTFNRAFKEWKEDYEFLTELVLVLNHKIWQYHEKRPEFAELYNTLWEQTDQYAMENLKDEELSYFFDVTD
;
A
#
# COMPACT_ATOMS: atom_id res chain seq x y z
N MET A 1 -9.45 -3.89 -15.68
CA MET A 1 -9.32 -4.95 -14.64
C MET A 1 -9.31 -4.25 -13.28
N THR A 2 -10.01 -4.76 -12.27
CA THR A 2 -9.95 -4.19 -10.91
C THR A 2 -8.67 -4.66 -10.20
N PHE A 3 -8.21 -3.92 -9.19
CA PHE A 3 -7.05 -4.31 -8.39
C PHE A 3 -7.24 -5.69 -7.75
N ARG A 4 -8.40 -5.93 -7.11
CA ARG A 4 -8.74 -7.24 -6.56
C ARG A 4 -8.67 -8.38 -7.59
N LYS A 5 -9.10 -8.13 -8.84
CA LYS A 5 -8.99 -9.16 -9.89
C LYS A 5 -7.54 -9.40 -10.29
N PHE A 6 -6.74 -8.35 -10.44
CA PHE A 6 -5.31 -8.44 -10.74
C PHE A 6 -4.57 -9.22 -9.66
N MET A 7 -4.79 -8.88 -8.39
CA MET A 7 -4.17 -9.57 -7.27
C MET A 7 -4.52 -11.06 -7.24
N LYS A 8 -5.80 -11.39 -7.47
CA LYS A 8 -6.27 -12.77 -7.51
C LYS A 8 -5.63 -13.58 -8.65
N GLU A 9 -5.40 -12.97 -9.80
CA GLU A 9 -4.72 -13.62 -10.93
C GLU A 9 -3.23 -13.90 -10.62
N ASN A 10 -2.63 -13.13 -9.72
CA ASN A 10 -1.26 -13.32 -9.22
C ASN A 10 -1.19 -14.15 -7.91
N GLY A 11 -2.28 -14.84 -7.54
CA GLY A 11 -2.29 -15.76 -6.39
C GLY A 11 -2.58 -15.11 -5.03
N ASN A 12 -2.86 -13.81 -4.98
CA ASN A 12 -3.05 -13.05 -3.75
C ASN A 12 -4.51 -12.61 -3.57
N GLU A 13 -5.08 -12.81 -2.39
CA GLU A 13 -6.44 -12.36 -2.05
C GLU A 13 -6.41 -11.03 -1.29
N VAL A 14 -7.10 -10.02 -1.84
CA VAL A 14 -7.22 -8.68 -1.25
C VAL A 14 -8.23 -8.69 -0.11
N LYS A 15 -7.75 -8.39 1.10
CA LYS A 15 -8.50 -8.39 2.36
C LYS A 15 -9.01 -7.01 2.76
N THR A 16 -8.37 -5.95 2.27
CA THR A 16 -8.70 -4.56 2.64
C THR A 16 -9.44 -3.81 1.53
N THR A 17 -9.80 -2.56 1.82
CA THR A 17 -10.33 -1.58 0.86
C THR A 17 -9.33 -0.49 0.51
N PHE A 18 -8.05 -0.64 0.88
CA PHE A 18 -7.05 0.41 0.72
C PHE A 18 -6.95 0.93 -0.71
N TRP A 19 -7.01 0.03 -1.70
CA TRP A 19 -6.99 0.43 -3.10
C TRP A 19 -8.12 1.42 -3.42
N GLU A 20 -9.35 1.11 -3.04
CA GLU A 20 -10.52 1.96 -3.24
C GLU A 20 -10.41 3.27 -2.42
N ASP A 21 -9.98 3.20 -1.17
CA ASP A 21 -9.85 4.35 -0.27
C ASP A 21 -8.85 5.37 -0.82
N PHE A 22 -7.67 4.91 -1.27
CA PHE A 22 -6.69 5.76 -1.94
C PHE A 22 -7.21 6.28 -3.29
N SER A 23 -7.90 5.45 -4.07
CA SER A 23 -8.51 5.88 -5.34
C SER A 23 -9.57 6.97 -5.16
N ILE A 24 -10.28 6.97 -4.03
CA ILE A 24 -11.21 8.04 -3.65
C ILE A 24 -10.41 9.27 -3.22
N ALA A 25 -9.43 9.11 -2.33
CA ALA A 25 -8.61 10.19 -1.81
C ALA A 25 -7.88 10.99 -2.89
N GLU A 26 -7.40 10.32 -3.94
CA GLU A 26 -6.78 10.91 -5.13
C GLU A 26 -7.65 12.01 -5.79
N ARG A 27 -8.98 11.88 -5.70
CA ARG A 27 -9.93 12.88 -6.24
C ARG A 27 -9.95 14.19 -5.43
N PHE A 28 -9.44 14.15 -4.20
CA PHE A 28 -9.38 15.28 -3.27
C PHE A 28 -7.96 15.83 -3.08
N GLY A 29 -6.98 15.27 -3.80
CA GLY A 29 -5.60 15.76 -3.83
C GLY A 29 -4.68 15.21 -2.73
N LEU A 30 -3.44 15.69 -2.72
CA LEU A 30 -2.33 15.17 -1.90
C LEU A 30 -2.66 15.10 -0.41
N SER A 31 -3.31 16.12 0.14
CA SER A 31 -3.68 16.15 1.57
C SER A 31 -4.65 15.03 1.95
N ALA A 32 -5.56 14.65 1.06
CA ALA A 32 -6.49 13.56 1.31
C ALA A 32 -5.80 12.19 1.21
N ILE A 33 -4.83 12.03 0.30
CA ILE A 33 -3.99 10.83 0.21
C ILE A 33 -3.21 10.65 1.52
N GLN A 34 -2.51 11.70 1.98
CA GLN A 34 -1.78 11.68 3.25
C GLN A 34 -2.71 11.38 4.44
N GLY A 35 -3.89 12.00 4.49
CA GLY A 35 -4.86 11.76 5.55
C GLY A 35 -5.39 10.32 5.57
N THR A 36 -5.56 9.73 4.40
CA THR A 36 -5.99 8.33 4.25
C THR A 36 -4.89 7.38 4.72
N PHE A 37 -3.64 7.63 4.29
CA PHE A 37 -2.48 6.91 4.77
C PHE A 37 -2.33 6.97 6.29
N ASN A 38 -2.37 8.18 6.87
CA ASN A 38 -2.17 8.37 8.30
C ASN A 38 -3.17 7.56 9.15
N ARG A 39 -4.41 7.42 8.68
CA ARG A 39 -5.43 6.59 9.34
C ARG A 39 -5.13 5.10 9.16
N ALA A 40 -4.93 4.66 7.92
CA ALA A 40 -4.67 3.26 7.60
C ALA A 40 -3.42 2.75 8.33
N PHE A 41 -2.30 3.46 8.24
CA PHE A 41 -1.05 3.08 8.90
C PHE A 41 -1.20 3.07 10.43
N LYS A 42 -1.84 4.09 11.01
CA LYS A 42 -2.04 4.13 12.47
C LYS A 42 -2.86 2.94 12.98
N GLU A 43 -3.90 2.56 12.24
CA GLU A 43 -4.83 1.51 12.65
C GLU A 43 -4.29 0.11 12.40
N TRP A 44 -3.53 -0.09 11.31
CA TRP A 44 -3.22 -1.43 10.80
C TRP A 44 -1.74 -1.80 10.80
N LYS A 45 -0.82 -0.92 11.22
CA LYS A 45 0.62 -1.22 11.23
C LYS A 45 1.05 -2.39 12.11
N GLU A 46 0.22 -2.85 13.04
CA GLU A 46 0.51 -4.00 13.92
C GLU A 46 -0.12 -5.31 13.39
N ASP A 47 -0.94 -5.24 12.34
CA ASP A 47 -1.48 -6.40 11.64
C ASP A 47 -0.60 -6.67 10.41
N TYR A 48 0.21 -7.74 10.46
CA TYR A 48 1.22 -7.99 9.42
C TYR A 48 0.58 -8.20 8.03
N GLU A 49 -0.62 -8.79 7.95
CA GLU A 49 -1.29 -9.00 6.67
C GLU A 49 -1.75 -7.68 6.06
N PHE A 50 -2.34 -6.81 6.89
CA PHE A 50 -2.85 -5.52 6.42
C PHE A 50 -1.72 -4.53 6.17
N LEU A 51 -0.66 -4.56 6.98
CA LEU A 51 0.56 -3.80 6.73
C LEU A 51 1.18 -4.20 5.38
N THR A 52 1.27 -5.50 5.11
CA THR A 52 1.79 -6.02 3.82
C THR A 52 0.93 -5.54 2.65
N GLU A 53 -0.40 -5.63 2.76
CA GLU A 53 -1.31 -5.15 1.71
C GLU A 53 -1.21 -3.62 1.52
N LEU A 54 -0.98 -2.86 2.60
CA LEU A 54 -0.75 -1.42 2.53
C LEU A 54 0.54 -1.10 1.73
N VAL A 55 1.65 -1.78 2.03
CA VAL A 55 2.92 -1.63 1.26
C VAL A 55 2.68 -1.91 -0.22
N LEU A 56 1.99 -3.02 -0.52
CA LEU A 56 1.70 -3.45 -1.87
C LEU A 56 0.84 -2.42 -2.64
N VAL A 57 -0.23 -1.93 -2.01
CA VAL A 57 -1.10 -0.90 -2.61
C VAL A 57 -0.30 0.37 -2.89
N LEU A 58 0.51 0.85 -1.94
CA LEU A 58 1.33 2.05 -2.12
C LEU A 58 2.29 1.88 -3.30
N ASN A 59 2.96 0.73 -3.43
CA ASN A 59 3.84 0.43 -4.57
C ASN A 59 3.09 0.48 -5.91
N HIS A 60 1.94 -0.19 -6.01
CA HIS A 60 1.14 -0.15 -7.23
C HIS A 60 0.59 1.25 -7.55
N LYS A 61 0.34 2.09 -6.55
CA LYS A 61 -0.05 3.49 -6.74
C LYS A 61 1.07 4.35 -7.31
N ILE A 62 2.33 4.10 -6.95
CA ILE A 62 3.50 4.74 -7.59
C ILE A 62 3.47 4.41 -9.08
N TRP A 63 3.39 3.13 -9.44
CA TRP A 63 3.35 2.71 -10.84
C TRP A 63 2.14 3.27 -11.59
N GLN A 64 0.98 3.40 -10.95
CA GLN A 64 -0.20 4.00 -11.56
C GLN A 64 0.04 5.47 -12.00
N TYR A 65 0.86 6.23 -11.27
CA TYR A 65 1.00 7.67 -11.45
C TYR A 65 2.36 8.14 -11.98
N HIS A 66 3.38 7.28 -12.05
CA HIS A 66 4.76 7.66 -12.39
C HIS A 66 4.90 8.48 -13.68
N GLU A 67 4.06 8.26 -14.69
CA GLU A 67 4.07 9.02 -15.95
C GLU A 67 3.09 10.20 -16.01
N LYS A 68 2.05 10.20 -15.16
CA LYS A 68 0.88 11.07 -15.33
C LYS A 68 0.78 12.19 -14.31
N ARG A 69 1.21 11.93 -13.07
CA ARG A 69 1.13 12.84 -11.93
C ARG A 69 2.35 12.62 -11.03
N PRO A 70 3.51 13.22 -11.38
CA PRO A 70 4.74 13.01 -10.64
C PRO A 70 4.58 13.39 -9.15
N GLU A 71 3.77 14.38 -8.82
CA GLU A 71 3.50 14.79 -7.44
C GLU A 71 2.74 13.72 -6.64
N PHE A 72 1.89 12.92 -7.29
CA PHE A 72 1.23 11.78 -6.62
C PHE A 72 2.22 10.63 -6.45
N ALA A 73 3.00 10.34 -7.49
CA ALA A 73 4.01 9.28 -7.45
C ALA A 73 5.07 9.55 -6.37
N GLU A 74 5.54 10.80 -6.25
CA GLU A 74 6.50 11.22 -5.23
C GLU A 74 5.93 11.03 -3.82
N LEU A 75 4.69 11.50 -3.58
CA LEU A 75 4.03 11.28 -2.30
C LEU A 75 3.87 9.78 -2.00
N TYR A 76 3.35 8.99 -2.94
CA TYR A 76 3.19 7.55 -2.74
C TYR A 76 4.53 6.84 -2.49
N ASN A 77 5.62 7.27 -3.12
CA ASN A 77 6.95 6.75 -2.88
C ASN A 77 7.43 7.02 -1.46
N THR A 78 7.28 8.24 -0.96
CA THR A 78 7.61 8.56 0.44
C THR A 78 6.80 7.73 1.43
N LEU A 79 5.51 7.54 1.17
CA LEU A 79 4.64 6.73 2.03
C LEU A 79 5.00 5.24 1.98
N TRP A 80 5.35 4.73 0.79
CA TRP A 80 5.80 3.36 0.58
C TRP A 80 7.11 3.10 1.33
N GLU A 81 8.14 3.94 1.14
CA GLU A 81 9.44 3.83 1.84
C GLU A 81 9.26 3.79 3.36
N GLN A 82 8.42 4.68 3.91
CA GLN A 82 8.11 4.71 5.34
C GLN A 82 7.49 3.38 5.82
N THR A 83 6.56 2.83 5.05
CA THR A 83 5.79 1.65 5.45
C THR A 83 6.61 0.37 5.28
N ASP A 84 7.35 0.28 4.18
CA ASP A 84 8.28 -0.80 3.89
C ASP A 84 9.38 -0.90 4.94
N GLN A 85 10.02 0.23 5.26
CA GLN A 85 11.01 0.29 6.33
C GLN A 85 10.42 -0.15 7.67
N TYR A 86 9.21 0.31 8.00
CA TYR A 86 8.54 -0.11 9.24
C TYR A 86 8.29 -1.63 9.26
N ALA A 87 7.80 -2.20 8.16
CA ALA A 87 7.57 -3.65 8.05
C ALA A 87 8.89 -4.43 8.25
N MET A 88 9.95 -4.01 7.57
CA MET A 88 11.28 -4.62 7.69
C MET A 88 11.86 -4.56 9.11
N GLU A 89 11.62 -3.45 9.82
CA GLU A 89 12.11 -3.28 11.19
C GLU A 89 11.29 -4.10 12.21
N ASN A 90 9.97 -4.24 12.01
CA ASN A 90 9.06 -4.75 13.04
C ASN A 90 8.61 -6.20 12.82
N LEU A 91 8.43 -6.65 11.57
CA LEU A 91 8.02 -8.03 11.29
C LEU A 91 9.18 -9.00 11.55
N LYS A 92 8.85 -10.21 12.01
CA LYS A 92 9.82 -11.27 12.34
C LYS A 92 9.31 -12.63 11.90
N ASP A 93 10.24 -13.57 11.73
CA ASP A 93 9.96 -14.99 11.47
C ASP A 93 8.92 -15.21 10.36
N GLU A 94 7.78 -15.82 10.68
CA GLU A 94 6.71 -16.15 9.72
C GLU A 94 6.06 -14.89 9.11
N GLU A 95 5.92 -13.81 9.88
CA GLU A 95 5.34 -12.55 9.39
C GLU A 95 6.24 -11.89 8.34
N LEU A 96 7.56 -11.94 8.57
CA LEU A 96 8.52 -11.40 7.62
C LEU A 96 8.62 -12.26 6.35
N SER A 97 8.52 -13.59 6.49
CA SER A 97 8.43 -14.49 5.33
C SER A 97 7.19 -14.18 4.49
N TYR A 98 6.03 -14.02 5.14
CA TYR A 98 4.78 -13.65 4.47
C TYR A 98 4.90 -12.32 3.73
N PHE A 99 5.51 -11.31 4.38
CA PHE A 99 5.75 -10.01 3.77
C PHE A 99 6.51 -10.15 2.46
N PHE A 100 7.66 -10.83 2.47
CA PHE A 100 8.46 -11.04 1.25
C PHE A 100 7.70 -11.81 0.17
N ASP A 101 7.02 -12.91 0.52
CA ASP A 101 6.29 -13.74 -0.44
C ASP A 101 5.19 -12.96 -1.18
N VAL A 102 4.62 -11.94 -0.55
CA VAL A 102 3.54 -11.12 -1.13
C VAL A 102 4.06 -9.90 -1.89
N THR A 103 5.21 -9.35 -1.50
CA THR A 103 5.76 -8.11 -2.08
C THR A 103 6.80 -8.30 -3.19
N ASP A 104 7.41 -9.49 -3.32
CA ASP A 104 8.38 -9.85 -4.37
C ASP A 104 7.68 -10.22 -5.71
#